data_AF-A0A0E9MVR9-F1
#
_entry.id   AF-A0A0E9MVR9-F1
#
_cell.length_a   1.000
_cell.length_b   1.000
_cell.length_c   1.000
_cell.angle_alpha   90.00
_cell.angle_beta   90.00
_cell.angle_gamma   90.00
#
_symmetry.space_group_name_H-M   'P 1'
#
loop_
_entity.id
_entity.type
_entity.pdbx_description
1 polymer ?
#
loop_
_entity_poly.entity_id
_entity_poly.type
_entity_poly.pdbx_seq_one_letter_code
_entity_poly.pdbx_strand_id
1 'polypeptide(L)'
;MNAIVTILTGISLLLMLYWLCRMEWHRQNKRRLWWRLMANAIAVVALSMLLYYAFRPREQETRLMAVLATEGTHPDSLKSFLSQHPGTPVYTWREWLYASSATVEQLHVFGYGLPASYWKMMNEVPVQLHLSPEPRGFLSVGWTKMVYQGNRFECRGKYDNTGEDTARLFLLQESTVRDSVLVGPGKVNDFVLNTIPFFTGPQVFTMVVVRGRDTIETSRLPVIVHAAGKTKILVLTGFPDAETGFLSRWLGQMGYSVTARNRISNQQYLTNYLHADPVNFSRPAGQWLGQFDLLVTDAGTMAANPAVSNAARQLIAAGKMGLVLLADSSLTKEVWYGRGYRWQSGNGGEAEGTLTFVPGPAATPVWKNRDTVLAVRMNEGAGHVAISGWHSSFSLRLTEKNSHYAAYWSSVITGALPVSEPEKTMSALNNFPEPWDETILLWRTAAPEYTAAGTIFPWLHYTVAWPDRSGWQTAVSRQDSARWFVFDRGEWFTMRMRERMQASEAFAGTRATVTKSIDGKPVMNWQRLRGLFLGCFFMASVFLWMEKKLD
;
A
#
# COMPACT_ATOMS: atom_id res chain seq x y z
N MET A 1 -38.29 -32.51 20.41
CA MET A 1 -38.33 -33.99 20.42
C MET A 1 -37.73 -34.58 21.71
N ASN A 2 -36.55 -34.13 22.16
CA ASN A 2 -35.86 -34.73 23.32
C ASN A 2 -36.62 -34.61 24.66
N ALA A 3 -37.29 -33.49 24.94
CA ALA A 3 -38.04 -33.31 26.20
C ALA A 3 -39.22 -34.30 26.34
N ILE A 4 -39.94 -34.57 25.25
CA ILE A 4 -41.06 -35.52 25.22
C ILE A 4 -40.56 -36.95 25.44
N VAL A 5 -39.44 -37.31 24.80
CA VAL A 5 -38.79 -38.62 24.98
C VAL A 5 -38.34 -38.81 26.43
N THR A 6 -37.71 -37.80 27.06
CA THR A 6 -37.29 -37.90 28.47
C THR A 6 -38.47 -38.06 29.42
N ILE A 7 -39.58 -37.34 29.18
CA ILE A 7 -40.79 -37.43 30.02
C ILE A 7 -41.45 -38.81 29.87
N LEU A 8 -41.58 -39.32 28.64
CA LEU A 8 -42.14 -40.65 28.38
C LEU A 8 -41.29 -41.77 29.00
N THR A 9 -39.97 -41.68 28.91
CA THR A 9 -39.08 -42.65 29.57
C THR A 9 -39.18 -42.61 31.10
N GLY A 10 -39.32 -41.41 31.68
CA GLY A 10 -39.51 -41.25 33.13
C GLY A 10 -40.82 -41.86 33.62
N ILE A 11 -41.92 -41.64 32.89
CA ILE A 11 -43.23 -42.22 33.20
C ILE A 11 -43.19 -43.75 33.10
N SER A 12 -42.56 -44.30 32.05
CA SER A 12 -42.43 -45.76 31.87
C SER A 12 -41.65 -46.43 33.02
N LEU A 13 -40.60 -45.78 33.53
CA LEU A 13 -39.79 -46.31 34.65
C LEU A 13 -40.54 -46.26 35.98
N LEU A 14 -41.34 -45.22 36.22
CA LEU A 14 -42.20 -45.13 37.41
C LEU A 14 -43.31 -46.19 37.41
N LEU A 15 -43.92 -46.42 36.24
CA LEU A 15 -44.91 -47.49 36.07
C LEU A 15 -44.29 -48.87 36.29
N MET A 16 -43.07 -49.09 35.78
CA MET A 16 -42.32 -50.33 36.00
C MET A 16 -41.99 -50.55 37.48
N LEU A 17 -41.55 -49.53 38.21
CA LEU A 17 -41.30 -49.61 39.65
C LEU A 17 -42.58 -49.94 40.43
N TYR A 18 -43.68 -49.24 40.13
CA TYR A 18 -44.96 -49.49 40.77
C TYR A 18 -45.44 -50.93 40.56
N TRP A 19 -45.32 -51.44 39.33
CA TRP A 19 -45.72 -52.81 38.99
C TRP A 19 -44.85 -53.86 39.71
N LEU A 20 -43.53 -53.68 39.76
CA LEU A 20 -42.61 -54.57 40.46
C LEU A 20 -42.85 -54.58 41.98
N CYS A 21 -43.07 -53.42 42.60
CA CYS A 21 -43.41 -53.32 44.02
C CYS A 21 -44.75 -54.01 44.33
N ARG A 22 -45.75 -53.89 43.44
CA ARG A 22 -47.05 -54.56 43.60
C ARG A 22 -46.94 -56.07 43.49
N MET A 23 -46.15 -56.59 42.54
CA MET A 23 -45.91 -58.02 42.42
C MET A 23 -45.21 -58.60 43.65
N GLU A 24 -44.27 -57.86 44.23
CA GLU A 24 -43.53 -58.32 45.41
C GLU A 24 -44.38 -58.26 46.69
N TRP A 25 -45.29 -57.30 46.80
CA TRP A 25 -46.24 -57.20 47.92
C TRP A 25 -47.24 -58.37 47.99
N HIS A 26 -47.60 -58.95 46.84
CA HIS A 26 -48.56 -60.05 46.74
C HIS A 26 -47.96 -61.44 47.02
N ARG A 27 -46.65 -61.56 47.27
CA ARG A 27 -46.03 -62.87 47.59
C ARG A 27 -46.33 -63.32 49.02
N GLN A 28 -46.55 -64.63 49.18
CA GLN A 28 -46.91 -65.24 50.47
C GLN A 28 -45.76 -65.24 51.48
N ASN A 29 -44.49 -65.21 51.04
CA ASN A 29 -43.32 -65.21 51.92
C ASN A 29 -42.83 -63.78 52.21
N LYS A 30 -43.14 -63.26 53.40
CA LYS A 30 -42.85 -61.85 53.78
C LYS A 30 -41.51 -61.62 54.47
N ARG A 31 -40.68 -62.67 54.66
CA ARG A 31 -39.50 -62.63 55.54
C ARG A 31 -38.38 -61.66 55.09
N ARG A 32 -38.34 -61.27 53.81
CA ARG A 32 -37.30 -60.36 53.25
C ARG A 32 -37.86 -59.23 52.37
N LEU A 33 -39.14 -58.90 52.54
CA LEU A 33 -39.88 -57.94 51.71
C LEU A 33 -39.17 -56.58 51.56
N TRP A 34 -38.62 -56.04 52.65
CA TRP A 34 -37.93 -54.75 52.64
C TRP A 34 -36.66 -54.73 51.78
N TRP A 35 -35.87 -55.82 51.81
CA TRP A 35 -34.65 -55.92 51.00
C TRP A 35 -34.97 -56.02 49.50
N ARG A 36 -36.08 -56.67 49.13
CA ARG A 36 -36.56 -56.75 47.74
C ARG A 36 -37.05 -55.42 47.22
N LEU A 37 -37.79 -54.68 48.04
CA LEU A 37 -38.25 -53.33 47.69
C LEU A 37 -37.07 -52.38 47.47
N MET A 38 -36.04 -52.43 48.34
CA MET A 38 -34.82 -51.65 48.15
C MET A 38 -34.05 -52.06 46.90
N ALA A 39 -33.90 -53.36 46.61
CA ALA A 39 -33.20 -53.84 45.42
C ALA A 39 -33.90 -53.38 44.13
N ASN A 40 -35.24 -53.46 44.06
CA ASN A 40 -36.01 -52.95 42.93
C ASN A 40 -35.88 -51.44 42.75
N ALA A 41 -35.94 -50.67 43.85
CA ALA A 41 -35.75 -49.22 43.81
C ALA A 41 -34.35 -48.86 43.29
N ILE A 42 -33.30 -49.53 43.78
CA ILE A 42 -31.92 -49.33 43.33
C ILE A 42 -31.75 -49.69 41.85
N ALA A 43 -32.36 -50.79 41.38
CA ALA A 43 -32.29 -51.19 39.99
C ALA A 43 -32.94 -50.16 39.05
N VAL A 44 -34.13 -49.64 39.40
CA VAL A 44 -34.82 -48.64 38.57
C VAL A 44 -34.09 -47.29 38.57
N VAL A 45 -33.54 -46.87 39.71
CA VAL A 45 -32.73 -45.63 39.79
C VAL A 45 -31.43 -45.77 39.00
N ALA A 46 -30.75 -46.91 39.08
CA ALA A 46 -29.54 -47.15 38.30
C ALA A 46 -29.83 -47.18 36.79
N LEU A 47 -30.94 -47.80 36.37
CA LEU A 47 -31.35 -47.86 34.97
C LEU A 47 -31.78 -46.48 34.44
N SER A 48 -32.50 -45.69 35.24
CA SER A 48 -32.92 -44.33 34.86
C SER A 48 -31.71 -43.42 34.63
N MET A 49 -30.68 -43.52 35.49
CA MET A 49 -29.45 -42.76 35.33
C MET A 49 -28.62 -43.22 34.12
N LEU A 50 -28.60 -44.51 33.80
CA LEU A 50 -27.95 -45.02 32.58
C LEU A 50 -28.65 -44.54 31.30
N LEU A 51 -29.98 -44.57 31.26
CA LEU A 51 -30.77 -44.08 30.13
C LEU A 51 -30.64 -42.57 29.95
N TYR A 52 -30.69 -41.79 31.04
CA TYR A 52 -30.50 -40.34 31.00
C TYR A 52 -29.16 -39.98 30.35
N TYR A 53 -28.11 -40.78 30.60
CA TYR A 53 -26.83 -40.54 29.96
C TYR A 53 -26.77 -41.00 28.50
N ALA A 54 -27.39 -42.13 28.14
CA ALA A 54 -27.43 -42.61 26.75
C ALA A 54 -28.12 -41.60 25.81
N PHE A 55 -29.12 -40.88 26.32
CA PHE A 55 -29.89 -39.89 25.55
C PHE A 55 -29.46 -38.44 25.75
N ARG A 56 -28.41 -38.16 26.55
CA ARG A 56 -27.85 -36.81 26.57
C ARG A 56 -27.31 -36.52 25.16
N PRO A 57 -27.69 -35.38 24.52
CA PRO A 57 -27.00 -34.94 23.33
C PRO A 57 -25.52 -34.86 23.69
N ARG A 58 -24.68 -35.49 22.88
CA ARG A 58 -23.23 -35.38 22.98
C ARG A 58 -22.95 -33.89 22.86
N GLU A 59 -22.72 -33.21 23.98
CA GLU A 59 -22.21 -31.84 23.96
C GLU A 59 -20.96 -31.94 23.08
N GLN A 60 -21.03 -31.34 21.89
CA GLN A 60 -19.84 -31.14 21.06
C GLN A 60 -18.85 -30.49 22.01
N GLU A 61 -17.68 -31.10 22.18
CA GLU A 61 -16.61 -30.56 23.01
C GLU A 61 -16.56 -29.06 22.73
N THR A 62 -16.92 -28.26 23.74
CA THR A 62 -16.85 -26.82 23.67
C THR A 62 -15.40 -26.52 23.34
N ARG A 63 -15.13 -26.15 22.09
CA ARG A 63 -13.79 -25.78 21.63
C ARG A 63 -13.49 -24.39 22.15
N LEU A 64 -13.28 -24.30 23.45
CA LEU A 64 -13.06 -23.04 24.16
C LEU A 64 -11.89 -22.25 23.56
N MET A 65 -10.89 -22.95 22.98
CA MET A 65 -9.66 -22.35 22.46
C MET A 65 -9.26 -22.95 21.11
N ALA A 66 -8.73 -22.13 20.21
CA ALA A 66 -8.04 -22.55 18.98
C ALA A 66 -6.74 -21.77 18.79
N VAL A 67 -5.76 -22.40 18.14
CA VAL A 67 -4.49 -21.76 17.78
C VAL A 67 -4.43 -21.54 16.27
N LEU A 68 -4.08 -20.32 15.87
CA LEU A 68 -3.72 -19.97 14.50
C LEU A 68 -2.21 -19.77 14.40
N ALA A 69 -1.53 -20.68 13.70
CA ALA A 69 -0.11 -20.57 13.42
C ALA A 69 0.11 -19.74 12.15
N THR A 70 0.78 -18.59 12.30
CA THR A 70 1.17 -17.72 11.19
C THR A 70 2.67 -17.83 10.91
N GLU A 71 3.12 -17.18 9.84
CA GLU A 71 4.54 -17.13 9.48
C GLU A 71 5.40 -16.60 10.65
N GLY A 72 6.57 -17.17 10.86
CA GLY A 72 7.45 -16.82 11.99
C GLY A 72 7.05 -17.43 13.34
N THR A 73 6.08 -18.35 13.40
CA THR A 73 5.74 -19.07 14.64
C THR A 73 6.94 -19.87 15.16
N HIS A 74 7.39 -19.57 16.39
CA HIS A 74 8.44 -20.33 17.05
C HIS A 74 7.92 -21.72 17.51
N PRO A 75 8.55 -22.83 17.09
CA PRO A 75 8.11 -24.18 17.46
C PRO A 75 8.09 -24.42 18.97
N ASP A 76 9.04 -23.84 19.71
CA ASP A 76 9.16 -24.06 21.15
C ASP A 76 8.08 -23.31 21.94
N SER A 77 7.75 -22.08 21.53
CA SER A 77 6.64 -21.32 22.10
C SER A 77 5.31 -22.03 21.87
N LEU A 78 5.10 -22.54 20.66
CA LEU A 78 3.89 -23.30 20.32
C LEU A 78 3.80 -24.61 21.13
N LYS A 79 4.90 -25.37 21.23
CA LYS A 79 4.95 -26.61 22.03
C LYS A 79 4.70 -26.34 23.51
N SER A 80 5.29 -25.28 24.07
CA SER A 80 5.08 -24.87 25.46
C SER A 80 3.61 -24.56 25.71
N PHE A 81 2.97 -23.79 24.83
CA PHE A 81 1.53 -23.50 24.93
C PHE A 81 0.66 -24.76 24.85
N LEU A 82 0.92 -25.65 23.87
CA LEU A 82 0.17 -26.90 23.71
C LEU A 82 0.37 -27.87 24.88
N SER A 83 1.50 -27.81 25.58
CA SER A 83 1.73 -28.61 26.79
C SER A 83 0.88 -28.16 27.97
N GLN A 84 0.57 -26.86 28.05
CA GLN A 84 -0.27 -26.26 29.08
C GLN A 84 -1.77 -26.41 28.76
N HIS A 85 -2.12 -26.47 27.47
CA HIS A 85 -3.48 -26.61 26.96
C HIS A 85 -3.61 -27.83 26.02
N PRO A 86 -3.57 -29.06 26.56
CA PRO A 86 -3.69 -30.27 25.74
C PRO A 86 -5.09 -30.37 25.12
N GLY A 87 -5.13 -30.65 23.81
CA GLY A 87 -6.39 -30.79 23.04
C GLY A 87 -6.77 -29.56 22.21
N THR A 88 -6.00 -28.47 22.26
CA THR A 88 -6.23 -27.29 21.42
C THR A 88 -5.83 -27.55 19.95
N PRO A 89 -6.74 -27.40 18.98
CA PRO A 89 -6.41 -27.57 17.57
C PRO A 89 -5.54 -26.42 17.05
N VAL A 90 -4.51 -26.75 16.27
CA VAL A 90 -3.67 -25.79 15.56
C VAL A 90 -4.12 -25.75 14.11
N TYR A 91 -4.43 -24.55 13.63
CA TYR A 91 -4.82 -24.28 12.24
C TYR A 91 -3.81 -23.37 11.57
N THR A 92 -3.60 -23.60 10.28
CA THR A 92 -3.11 -22.58 9.35
C THR A 92 -4.26 -21.68 8.90
N TRP A 93 -3.97 -20.50 8.32
CA TRP A 93 -5.02 -19.63 7.78
C TRP A 93 -5.94 -20.35 6.79
N ARG A 94 -5.37 -21.19 5.91
CA ARG A 94 -6.15 -21.95 4.94
C ARG A 94 -7.07 -22.96 5.61
N GLU A 95 -6.58 -23.70 6.60
CA GLU A 95 -7.41 -24.66 7.35
C GLU A 95 -8.49 -23.96 8.17
N TRP A 96 -8.18 -22.79 8.74
CA TRP A 96 -9.13 -21.97 9.48
C TRP A 96 -10.32 -21.53 8.62
N LEU A 97 -10.08 -21.12 7.36
CA LEU A 97 -11.15 -20.75 6.43
C LEU A 97 -12.14 -21.90 6.15
N TYR A 98 -11.69 -23.15 6.20
CA TYR A 98 -12.54 -24.33 6.00
C TYR A 98 -13.06 -24.93 7.31
N ALA A 99 -12.53 -24.53 8.46
CA ALA A 99 -12.98 -24.97 9.77
C ALA A 99 -14.23 -24.18 10.18
N SER A 100 -15.27 -24.88 10.66
CA SER A 100 -16.45 -24.21 11.21
C SER A 100 -16.07 -23.44 12.48
N SER A 101 -15.91 -22.11 12.37
CA SER A 101 -15.42 -21.24 13.45
C SER A 101 -16.45 -20.96 14.54
N ALA A 102 -17.69 -21.43 14.38
CA ALA A 102 -18.83 -21.09 15.24
C ALA A 102 -18.71 -21.61 16.68
N THR A 103 -17.70 -22.43 16.98
CA THR A 103 -17.51 -23.07 18.29
C THR A 103 -16.28 -22.54 19.04
N VAL A 104 -15.54 -21.58 18.48
CA VAL A 104 -14.29 -21.06 19.09
C VAL A 104 -14.59 -19.81 19.92
N GLU A 105 -14.35 -19.88 21.23
CA GLU A 105 -14.56 -18.74 22.16
C GLU A 105 -13.31 -17.84 22.26
N GLN A 106 -12.11 -18.38 22.05
CA GLN A 106 -10.86 -17.62 22.09
C GLN A 106 -9.86 -18.12 21.03
N LEU A 107 -9.31 -17.20 20.25
CA LEU A 107 -8.32 -17.48 19.21
C LEU A 107 -6.94 -16.98 19.65
N HIS A 108 -5.96 -17.88 19.73
CA HIS A 108 -4.57 -17.54 19.98
C HIS A 108 -3.80 -17.50 18.67
N VAL A 109 -3.12 -16.40 18.37
CA VAL A 109 -2.42 -16.21 17.09
C VAL A 109 -0.93 -16.13 17.35
N PHE A 110 -0.17 -17.06 16.80
CA PHE A 110 1.28 -17.12 16.95
C PHE A 110 1.98 -16.68 15.66
N GLY A 111 3.14 -16.04 15.78
CA GLY A 111 3.96 -15.59 14.64
C GLY A 111 3.85 -14.10 14.35
N TYR A 112 3.93 -13.68 13.09
CA TYR A 112 3.84 -12.27 12.69
C TYR A 112 2.40 -11.76 12.50
N GLY A 113 1.39 -12.61 12.69
CA GLY A 113 -0.01 -12.23 12.54
C GLY A 113 -0.52 -12.35 11.10
N LEU A 114 -1.59 -11.63 10.79
CA LEU A 114 -2.26 -11.69 9.48
C LEU A 114 -2.38 -10.31 8.84
N PRO A 115 -2.47 -10.23 7.50
CA PRO A 115 -2.83 -9.02 6.78
C PRO A 115 -4.20 -8.45 7.23
N ALA A 116 -4.37 -7.13 7.08
CA ALA A 116 -5.62 -6.45 7.40
C ALA A 116 -6.83 -6.99 6.62
N SER A 117 -6.63 -7.46 5.38
CA SER A 117 -7.65 -8.10 4.54
C SER A 117 -8.23 -9.35 5.22
N TYR A 118 -7.37 -10.18 5.81
CA TYR A 118 -7.77 -11.43 6.45
C TYR A 118 -8.52 -11.18 7.77
N TRP A 119 -8.13 -10.15 8.52
CA TRP A 119 -8.85 -9.73 9.73
C TRP A 119 -10.29 -9.29 9.44
N LYS A 120 -10.56 -8.69 8.28
CA LYS A 120 -11.94 -8.33 7.87
C LYS A 120 -12.82 -9.57 7.64
N MET A 121 -12.23 -10.70 7.25
CA MET A 121 -12.93 -11.96 7.03
C MET A 121 -13.17 -12.75 8.33
N MET A 122 -12.57 -12.33 9.45
CA MET A 122 -12.75 -13.01 10.73
C MET A 122 -14.02 -12.57 11.47
N ASN A 123 -14.74 -13.57 11.98
CA ASN A 123 -15.88 -13.41 12.88
C ASN A 123 -15.48 -12.75 14.22
N GLU A 124 -16.46 -12.38 15.04
CA GLU A 124 -16.32 -11.69 16.35
C GLU A 124 -15.66 -12.53 17.46
N VAL A 125 -14.63 -13.32 17.14
CA VAL A 125 -13.89 -14.12 18.13
C VAL A 125 -12.86 -13.23 18.83
N PRO A 126 -12.81 -13.21 20.17
CA PRO A 126 -11.72 -12.61 20.94
C PRO A 126 -10.35 -13.20 20.55
N VAL A 127 -9.38 -12.32 20.30
CA VAL A 127 -8.03 -12.72 19.83
C VAL A 127 -6.98 -12.37 20.87
N GLN A 128 -6.14 -13.34 21.21
CA GLN A 128 -4.92 -13.14 21.98
C GLN A 128 -3.70 -13.36 21.09
N LEU A 129 -2.85 -12.35 20.98
CA LEU A 129 -1.66 -12.38 20.14
C LEU A 129 -0.43 -12.87 20.91
N HIS A 130 0.31 -13.78 20.28
CA HIS A 130 1.62 -14.26 20.71
C HIS A 130 2.62 -13.96 19.59
N LEU A 131 2.92 -12.66 19.43
CA LEU A 131 3.72 -12.17 18.32
C LEU A 131 5.20 -12.56 18.46
N SER A 132 5.82 -12.91 17.33
CA SER A 132 7.26 -13.14 17.25
C SER A 132 8.05 -11.82 17.36
N PRO A 133 9.35 -11.88 17.73
CA PRO A 133 10.20 -10.69 17.77
C PRO A 133 10.22 -9.96 16.43
N GLU A 134 10.31 -8.62 16.45
CA GLU A 134 10.33 -7.83 15.22
C GLU A 134 11.42 -8.33 14.25
N PRO A 135 11.06 -8.55 12.96
CA PRO A 135 12.03 -8.99 11.98
C PRO A 135 13.06 -7.90 11.70
N ARG A 136 14.25 -8.32 11.27
CA ARG A 136 15.42 -7.46 11.00
C ARG A 136 15.64 -7.33 9.50
N GLY A 137 16.41 -6.35 9.04
CA GLY A 137 16.65 -6.09 7.62
C GLY A 137 16.15 -4.71 7.19
N PHE A 138 15.45 -4.62 6.04
CA PHE A 138 14.89 -3.33 5.62
C PHE A 138 13.74 -2.89 6.53
N LEU A 139 13.93 -1.79 7.26
CA LEU A 139 12.91 -1.22 8.15
C LEU A 139 12.00 -0.22 7.44
N SER A 140 12.57 0.58 6.53
CA SER A 140 11.84 1.52 5.68
C SER A 140 12.51 1.61 4.32
N VAL A 141 11.72 1.80 3.26
CA VAL A 141 12.21 2.08 1.91
C VAL A 141 11.19 2.94 1.19
N GLY A 142 11.68 3.89 0.40
CA GLY A 142 10.89 4.66 -0.54
C GLY A 142 11.71 4.91 -1.78
N TRP A 143 11.10 4.71 -2.94
CA TRP A 143 11.72 4.98 -4.22
C TRP A 143 10.75 5.68 -5.17
N THR A 144 11.32 6.36 -6.15
CA THR A 144 10.52 7.01 -7.20
C THR A 144 9.94 5.94 -8.13
N LYS A 145 8.61 5.76 -8.11
CA LYS A 145 7.89 4.78 -8.96
C LYS A 145 7.79 5.19 -10.42
N MET A 146 7.96 6.47 -10.74
CA MET A 146 7.86 7.02 -12.09
C MET A 146 8.94 8.06 -12.35
N VAL A 147 9.70 7.87 -13.43
CA VAL A 147 10.84 8.73 -13.79
C VAL A 147 10.83 8.95 -15.30
N TYR A 148 11.29 10.11 -15.76
CA TYR A 148 11.51 10.35 -17.18
C TYR A 148 12.93 9.92 -17.56
N GLN A 149 13.11 9.46 -18.79
CA GLN A 149 14.44 9.13 -19.32
C GLN A 149 15.40 10.31 -19.08
N GLY A 150 16.61 10.01 -18.60
CA GLY A 150 17.61 11.04 -18.26
C GLY A 150 17.47 11.65 -16.86
N ASN A 151 16.31 11.51 -16.20
CA ASN A 151 16.15 11.95 -14.81
C ASN A 151 16.71 10.91 -13.81
N ARG A 152 17.10 11.37 -12.63
CA ARG A 152 17.65 10.52 -11.57
C ARG A 152 16.55 9.68 -10.91
N PHE A 153 16.75 8.37 -10.87
CA PHE A 153 16.06 7.45 -9.97
C PHE A 153 16.75 7.48 -8.60
N GLU A 154 15.96 7.58 -7.53
CA GLU A 154 16.44 7.56 -6.15
C GLU A 154 15.65 6.53 -5.34
N CYS A 155 16.37 5.76 -4.53
CA CYS A 155 15.86 4.83 -3.54
C CYS A 155 16.51 5.17 -2.19
N ARG A 156 15.70 5.38 -1.16
CA ARG A 156 16.17 5.74 0.19
C ARG A 156 15.46 4.92 1.25
N GLY A 157 16.11 4.68 2.37
CA GLY A 157 15.51 3.87 3.43
C GLY A 157 16.42 3.67 4.64
N LYS A 158 15.96 2.78 5.53
CA LYS A 158 16.68 2.32 6.72
C LYS A 158 16.90 0.83 6.67
N TYR A 159 18.14 0.41 6.90
CA TYR A 159 18.51 -1.00 6.99
C TYR A 159 19.12 -1.32 8.36
N ASP A 160 18.59 -2.34 9.00
CA ASP A 160 19.10 -2.89 10.27
C ASP A 160 20.10 -4.02 9.99
N ASN A 161 21.40 -3.70 10.07
CA ASN A 161 22.45 -4.70 9.91
C ASN A 161 22.78 -5.32 11.26
N THR A 162 22.28 -6.53 11.48
CA THR A 162 22.49 -7.28 12.73
C THR A 162 23.62 -8.30 12.67
N GLY A 163 24.34 -8.36 11.54
CA GLY A 163 25.59 -9.11 11.46
C GLY A 163 26.72 -8.42 12.20
N GLU A 164 27.73 -9.22 12.56
CA GLU A 164 29.00 -8.72 13.09
C GLU A 164 29.85 -8.04 11.99
N ASP A 165 29.56 -8.37 10.72
CA ASP A 165 30.23 -7.80 9.55
C ASP A 165 29.45 -6.65 8.89
N THR A 166 30.19 -5.76 8.25
CA THR A 166 29.64 -4.72 7.37
C THR A 166 28.89 -5.37 6.21
N ALA A 167 27.64 -4.95 5.99
CA ALA A 167 26.85 -5.33 4.83
C ALA A 167 27.04 -4.29 3.71
N ARG A 168 26.96 -4.72 2.45
CA ARG A 168 26.92 -3.83 1.29
C ARG A 168 25.58 -3.97 0.58
N LEU A 169 24.90 -2.85 0.41
CA LEU A 169 23.66 -2.76 -0.36
C LEU A 169 24.03 -2.36 -1.78
N PHE A 170 23.58 -3.16 -2.74
CA PHE A 170 23.77 -2.90 -4.17
C PHE A 170 22.44 -2.56 -4.82
N LEU A 171 22.42 -1.52 -5.65
CA LEU A 171 21.38 -1.26 -6.62
C LEU A 171 21.81 -1.85 -7.95
N LEU A 172 21.13 -2.91 -8.39
CA LEU A 172 21.36 -3.56 -9.66
C LEU A 172 20.29 -3.16 -10.67
N GLN A 173 20.70 -3.02 -11.92
CA GLN A 173 19.79 -3.11 -13.06
C GLN A 173 20.17 -4.37 -13.81
N GLU A 174 19.25 -5.34 -13.87
CA GLU A 174 19.55 -6.71 -14.29
C GLU A 174 20.69 -7.30 -13.45
N SER A 175 21.90 -7.44 -14.00
CA SER A 175 23.10 -7.93 -13.30
C SER A 175 24.20 -6.88 -13.18
N THR A 176 23.94 -5.64 -13.61
CA THR A 176 24.93 -4.55 -13.55
C THR A 176 24.74 -3.72 -12.29
N VAL A 177 25.81 -3.58 -11.51
CA VAL A 177 25.83 -2.67 -10.35
C VAL A 177 25.74 -1.22 -10.84
N ARG A 178 24.71 -0.51 -10.39
CA ARG A 178 24.49 0.91 -10.68
C ARG A 178 24.98 1.82 -9.57
N ASP A 179 24.75 1.41 -8.33
CA ASP A 179 25.18 2.13 -7.14
C ASP A 179 25.34 1.16 -5.98
N SER A 180 26.09 1.55 -4.94
CA SER A 180 26.25 0.75 -3.74
C SER A 180 26.57 1.60 -2.52
N VAL A 181 26.21 1.08 -1.34
CA VAL A 181 26.48 1.74 -0.06
C VAL A 181 26.84 0.71 1.01
N LEU A 182 27.77 1.07 1.88
CA LEU A 182 28.21 0.26 3.00
C LEU A 182 27.35 0.56 4.24
N VAL A 183 26.97 -0.50 4.95
CA VAL A 183 26.12 -0.44 6.13
C VAL A 183 26.83 -1.11 7.29
N GLY A 184 27.18 -0.32 8.30
CA GLY A 184 27.99 -0.77 9.44
C GLY A 184 27.30 -1.84 10.29
N PRO A 185 28.07 -2.69 11.00
CA PRO A 185 27.53 -3.79 11.80
C PRO A 185 26.82 -3.32 13.06
N GLY A 186 25.88 -4.14 13.54
CA GLY A 186 25.14 -3.98 14.80
C GLY A 186 24.31 -2.70 14.93
N LYS A 187 24.01 -2.01 13.83
CA LYS A 187 23.33 -0.71 13.84
C LYS A 187 22.33 -0.58 12.69
N VAL A 188 21.31 0.24 12.95
CA VAL A 188 20.41 0.76 11.91
C VAL A 188 21.11 1.91 11.21
N ASN A 189 21.18 1.86 9.88
CA ASN A 189 21.77 2.91 9.08
C ASN A 189 20.77 3.39 8.02
N ASP A 190 20.78 4.70 7.76
CA ASP A 190 20.12 5.28 6.60
C ASP A 190 20.94 4.97 5.34
N PHE A 191 20.26 4.75 4.22
CA PHE A 191 20.88 4.55 2.92
C PHE A 191 20.18 5.36 1.83
N VAL A 192 20.96 5.77 0.82
CA VAL A 192 20.47 6.39 -0.41
C VAL A 192 21.25 5.77 -1.57
N LEU A 193 20.52 5.23 -2.54
CA LEU A 193 21.04 4.66 -3.78
C LEU A 193 20.37 5.34 -4.96
N ASN A 194 21.12 5.60 -6.03
CA ASN A 194 20.62 6.38 -7.15
C ASN A 194 21.21 5.93 -8.48
N THR A 195 20.48 6.16 -9.56
CA THR A 195 20.97 5.90 -10.91
C THR A 195 20.20 6.72 -11.94
N ILE A 196 20.62 6.70 -13.20
CA ILE A 196 19.89 7.29 -14.33
C ILE A 196 19.45 6.14 -15.25
N PRO A 197 18.14 5.83 -15.35
CA PRO A 197 17.65 4.77 -16.21
C PRO A 197 17.82 5.14 -17.69
N PHE A 198 18.33 4.19 -18.47
CA PHE A 198 18.57 4.37 -19.90
C PHE A 198 17.38 3.96 -20.78
N PHE A 199 16.66 2.91 -20.39
CA PHE A 199 15.57 2.32 -21.18
C PHE A 199 14.20 2.82 -20.73
N THR A 200 13.32 3.06 -21.71
CA THR A 200 11.94 3.47 -21.48
C THR A 200 11.03 2.26 -21.23
N GLY A 201 9.86 2.50 -20.65
CA GLY A 201 8.87 1.49 -20.29
C GLY A 201 9.01 0.97 -18.84
N PRO A 202 8.30 -0.11 -18.51
CA PRO A 202 8.37 -0.74 -17.19
C PRO A 202 9.75 -1.38 -16.99
N GLN A 203 10.40 -1.03 -15.90
CA GLN A 203 11.71 -1.52 -15.52
C GLN A 203 11.64 -2.03 -14.08
N VAL A 204 12.56 -2.94 -13.74
CA VAL A 204 12.69 -3.48 -12.40
C VAL A 204 14.15 -3.40 -12.00
N PHE A 205 14.47 -2.53 -11.05
CA PHE A 205 15.76 -2.57 -10.38
C PHE A 205 15.72 -3.66 -9.30
N THR A 206 16.89 -4.18 -8.93
CA THR A 206 17.02 -5.18 -7.88
C THR A 206 17.95 -4.65 -6.81
N MET A 207 17.47 -4.61 -5.57
CA MET A 207 18.31 -4.33 -4.42
C MET A 207 18.81 -5.64 -3.83
N VAL A 208 20.12 -5.75 -3.68
CA VAL A 208 20.77 -6.94 -3.13
C VAL A 208 21.60 -6.54 -1.93
N VAL A 209 21.39 -7.23 -0.81
CA VAL A 209 22.22 -7.09 0.38
C VAL A 209 23.22 -8.24 0.42
N VAL A 210 24.50 -7.90 0.41
CA VAL A 210 25.59 -8.87 0.51
C VAL A 210 26.33 -8.65 1.82
N ARG A 211 26.61 -9.74 2.54
CA ARG A 211 27.47 -9.74 3.72
C ARG A 211 28.56 -10.79 3.50
N GLY A 212 29.82 -10.35 3.49
CA GLY A 212 30.93 -11.22 3.10
C GLY A 212 30.74 -11.73 1.66
N ARG A 213 30.48 -13.03 1.50
CA ARG A 213 30.22 -13.68 0.20
C ARG A 213 28.76 -14.10 0.00
N ASP A 214 27.93 -13.95 1.04
CA ASP A 214 26.56 -14.45 1.05
C ASP A 214 25.58 -13.33 0.69
N THR A 215 24.60 -13.68 -0.15
CA THR A 215 23.46 -12.81 -0.43
C THR A 215 22.41 -13.02 0.65
N ILE A 216 22.15 -11.97 1.43
CA ILE A 216 21.25 -12.01 2.59
C ILE A 216 19.81 -11.75 2.17
N GLU A 217 19.59 -10.76 1.32
CA GLU A 217 18.26 -10.35 0.90
C GLU A 217 18.30 -9.82 -0.53
N THR A 218 17.24 -10.12 -1.30
CA THR A 218 17.03 -9.63 -2.66
C THR A 218 15.60 -9.14 -2.79
N SER A 219 15.44 -7.87 -3.18
CA SER A 219 14.13 -7.22 -3.27
C SER A 219 14.04 -6.35 -4.53
N ARG A 220 12.95 -6.49 -5.29
CA ARG A 220 12.71 -5.71 -6.51
C ARG A 220 12.19 -4.31 -6.23
N LEU A 221 12.54 -3.39 -7.12
CA LEU A 221 12.21 -1.97 -7.13
C LEU A 221 11.59 -1.62 -8.51
N PRO A 222 10.27 -1.81 -8.67
CA PRO A 222 9.59 -1.50 -9.93
C PRO A 222 9.52 0.00 -10.18
N VAL A 223 9.85 0.40 -11.41
CA VAL A 223 9.78 1.79 -11.87
C VAL A 223 9.23 1.84 -13.30
N ILE A 224 8.40 2.82 -13.60
CA ILE A 224 8.01 3.14 -14.97
C ILE A 224 8.90 4.28 -15.46
N VAL A 225 9.71 4.02 -16.48
CA VAL A 225 10.55 5.03 -17.12
C VAL A 225 9.80 5.55 -18.32
N HIS A 226 9.19 6.73 -18.21
CA HIS A 226 8.62 7.36 -19.39
C HIS A 226 9.75 7.79 -20.31
N ALA A 227 9.52 7.70 -21.63
CA ALA A 227 10.35 8.47 -22.54
C ALA A 227 10.38 9.90 -22.01
N ALA A 228 11.56 10.53 -21.95
CA ALA A 228 11.58 11.97 -21.93
C ALA A 228 10.70 12.35 -23.12
N GLY A 229 9.54 12.96 -22.85
CA GLY A 229 8.70 13.44 -23.93
C GLY A 229 9.63 14.20 -24.85
N LYS A 230 9.54 14.00 -26.16
CA LYS A 230 10.17 14.94 -27.11
C LYS A 230 9.42 16.26 -26.95
N THR A 231 9.51 16.90 -25.78
CA THR A 231 8.93 18.21 -25.53
C THR A 231 9.58 19.08 -26.56
N LYS A 232 8.77 19.51 -27.51
CA LYS A 232 9.23 20.33 -28.61
C LYS A 232 9.27 21.74 -28.08
N ILE A 233 10.48 22.24 -27.86
CA ILE A 233 10.72 23.56 -27.32
C ILE A 233 11.14 24.47 -28.47
N LEU A 234 10.39 25.54 -28.67
CA LEU A 234 10.78 26.64 -29.55
C LEU A 234 11.41 27.74 -28.71
N VAL A 235 12.67 28.06 -28.96
CA VAL A 235 13.32 29.27 -28.45
C VAL A 235 13.27 30.31 -29.56
N LEU A 236 12.50 31.38 -29.36
CA LEU A 236 12.31 32.45 -30.35
C LEU A 236 12.69 33.79 -29.72
N THR A 237 13.80 34.37 -30.14
CA THR A 237 14.28 35.65 -29.58
C THR A 237 14.66 36.68 -30.63
N GLY A 238 14.64 37.94 -30.21
CA GLY A 238 14.77 39.11 -31.07
C GLY A 238 16.21 39.42 -31.49
N PHE A 239 17.17 38.83 -30.77
CA PHE A 239 18.61 38.86 -31.03
C PHE A 239 19.28 37.66 -30.35
N PRO A 240 20.44 37.17 -30.86
CA PRO A 240 21.21 36.15 -30.16
C PRO A 240 21.81 36.71 -28.87
N ASP A 241 21.57 36.05 -27.74
CA ASP A 241 22.18 36.37 -26.46
C ASP A 241 22.84 35.14 -25.81
N ALA A 242 23.67 35.38 -24.80
CA ALA A 242 24.37 34.30 -24.10
C ALA A 242 23.38 33.36 -23.42
N GLU A 243 22.34 33.90 -22.78
CA GLU A 243 21.36 33.12 -22.02
C GLU A 243 20.62 32.11 -22.90
N THR A 244 20.03 32.53 -24.02
CA THR A 244 19.31 31.62 -24.92
C THR A 244 20.24 30.58 -25.56
N GLY A 245 21.49 30.95 -25.82
CA GLY A 245 22.51 30.03 -26.34
C GLY A 245 22.93 28.95 -25.33
N PHE A 246 23.08 29.30 -24.05
CA PHE A 246 23.36 28.32 -22.98
C PHE A 246 22.15 27.45 -22.66
N LEU A 247 20.96 28.06 -22.62
CA LEU A 247 19.71 27.37 -22.36
C LEU A 247 19.40 26.34 -23.45
N SER A 248 19.45 26.74 -24.73
CA SER A 248 19.18 25.84 -25.86
C SER A 248 20.10 24.62 -25.85
N ARG A 249 21.39 24.82 -25.57
CA ARG A 249 22.36 23.72 -25.45
C ARG A 249 22.09 22.83 -24.25
N TRP A 250 21.76 23.40 -23.10
CA TRP A 250 21.39 22.62 -21.91
C TRP A 250 20.12 21.79 -22.14
N LEU A 251 19.10 22.37 -22.78
CA LEU A 251 17.88 21.66 -23.14
C LEU A 251 18.16 20.50 -24.10
N GLY A 252 19.00 20.71 -25.11
CA GLY A 252 19.45 19.62 -25.99
C GLY A 252 20.19 18.53 -25.22
N GLN A 253 21.08 18.88 -24.29
CA GLN A 253 21.79 17.93 -23.42
C GLN A 253 20.84 17.11 -22.54
N MET A 254 19.72 17.68 -22.10
CA MET A 254 18.67 16.98 -21.35
C MET A 254 17.75 16.11 -22.22
N GLY A 255 17.96 16.09 -23.54
CA GLY A 255 17.19 15.26 -24.49
C GLY A 255 15.93 15.93 -25.04
N TYR A 256 15.71 17.23 -24.79
CA TYR A 256 14.59 17.96 -25.39
C TYR A 256 14.80 18.21 -26.89
N SER A 257 13.71 18.26 -27.66
CA SER A 257 13.73 18.64 -29.08
C SER A 257 13.66 20.15 -29.18
N VAL A 258 14.79 20.82 -29.40
CA VAL A 258 14.88 22.28 -29.37
C VAL A 258 15.05 22.85 -30.78
N THR A 259 14.18 23.79 -31.14
CA THR A 259 14.38 24.67 -32.29
C THR A 259 14.66 26.06 -31.77
N ALA A 260 15.86 26.58 -32.02
CA ALA A 260 16.25 27.94 -31.62
C ALA A 260 16.29 28.85 -32.84
N ARG A 261 15.49 29.91 -32.85
CA ARG A 261 15.39 30.86 -33.95
C ARG A 261 15.60 32.28 -33.45
N ASN A 262 16.68 32.90 -33.92
CA ASN A 262 17.09 34.23 -33.50
C ASN A 262 17.12 35.15 -34.72
N ARG A 263 16.71 36.42 -34.56
CA ARG A 263 16.83 37.42 -35.63
C ARG A 263 18.26 37.98 -35.65
N ILE A 264 18.93 37.93 -36.81
CA ILE A 264 20.29 38.49 -36.98
C ILE A 264 20.24 39.90 -37.58
N SER A 265 19.28 40.17 -38.48
CA SER A 265 19.08 41.49 -39.07
C SER A 265 17.61 41.66 -39.50
N ASN A 266 17.25 42.82 -40.08
CA ASN A 266 15.90 43.03 -40.61
C ASN A 266 15.54 41.91 -41.59
N GLN A 267 14.51 41.14 -41.24
CA GLN A 267 14.00 39.98 -42.00
C GLN A 267 14.96 38.78 -42.14
N GLN A 268 16.14 38.79 -41.52
CA GLN A 268 17.06 37.64 -41.53
C GLN A 268 17.11 36.93 -40.18
N TYR A 269 17.07 35.60 -40.23
CA TYR A 269 16.99 34.74 -39.05
C TYR A 269 18.01 33.60 -39.11
N LEU A 270 18.66 33.32 -37.99
CA LEU A 270 19.40 32.09 -37.77
C LEU A 270 18.48 31.07 -37.13
N THR A 271 18.46 29.84 -37.64
CA THR A 271 17.72 28.74 -37.00
C THR A 271 18.64 27.55 -36.77
N ASN A 272 18.70 27.11 -35.52
CA ASN A 272 19.46 25.96 -35.08
C ASN A 272 18.49 24.88 -34.58
N TYR A 273 18.71 23.64 -35.01
CA TYR A 273 17.90 22.48 -34.61
C TYR A 273 18.76 21.55 -33.75
N LEU A 274 18.33 21.27 -32.52
CA LEU A 274 18.97 20.35 -31.59
C LEU A 274 17.98 19.21 -31.31
N HIS A 275 18.28 18.01 -31.80
CA HIS A 275 17.39 16.85 -31.71
C HIS A 275 15.98 17.09 -32.27
N ALA A 276 15.85 18.03 -33.22
CA ALA A 276 14.60 18.49 -33.80
C ALA A 276 14.63 18.40 -35.33
N ASP A 277 13.46 18.14 -35.93
CA ASP A 277 13.29 18.17 -37.38
C ASP A 277 13.14 19.63 -37.88
N PRO A 278 13.57 19.95 -39.12
CA PRO A 278 13.41 21.28 -39.69
C PRO A 278 11.94 21.74 -39.76
N VAL A 279 11.67 22.96 -39.30
CA VAL A 279 10.33 23.57 -39.29
C VAL A 279 10.22 24.66 -40.36
N ASN A 280 9.15 24.64 -41.14
CA ASN A 280 8.86 25.66 -42.15
C ASN A 280 8.17 26.89 -41.52
N PHE A 281 8.96 27.92 -41.26
CA PHE A 281 8.52 29.18 -40.69
C PHE A 281 7.87 30.16 -41.68
N SER A 282 7.77 29.82 -42.97
CA SER A 282 7.06 30.65 -43.96
C SER A 282 5.53 30.54 -43.83
N ARG A 283 5.03 29.60 -43.02
CA ARG A 283 3.60 29.42 -42.74
C ARG A 283 3.10 30.37 -41.63
N PRO A 284 1.78 30.61 -41.52
CA PRO A 284 1.21 31.42 -40.44
C PRO A 284 1.58 30.92 -39.05
N ALA A 285 1.72 31.85 -38.09
CA ALA A 285 2.23 31.59 -36.74
C ALA A 285 1.54 30.41 -36.03
N GLY A 286 0.21 30.34 -36.09
CA GLY A 286 -0.54 29.27 -35.45
C GLY A 286 -0.21 27.86 -35.95
N GLN A 287 0.20 27.70 -37.21
CA GLN A 287 0.48 26.38 -37.80
C GLN A 287 1.82 25.80 -37.37
N TRP A 288 2.86 26.63 -37.21
CA TRP A 288 4.14 26.16 -36.70
C TRP A 288 4.22 26.21 -35.18
N LEU A 289 3.56 27.16 -34.50
CA LEU A 289 3.49 27.19 -33.04
C LEU A 289 2.79 25.95 -32.48
N GLY A 290 1.71 25.48 -33.11
CA GLY A 290 0.97 24.30 -32.67
C GLY A 290 1.75 22.98 -32.72
N GLN A 291 2.99 22.99 -33.24
CA GLN A 291 3.88 21.83 -33.23
C GLN A 291 4.77 21.78 -31.99
N PHE A 292 4.77 22.81 -31.15
CA PHE A 292 5.62 22.95 -29.98
C PHE A 292 4.80 22.87 -28.69
N ASP A 293 5.36 22.24 -27.67
CA ASP A 293 4.75 22.12 -26.35
C ASP A 293 5.13 23.30 -25.44
N LEU A 294 6.24 23.97 -25.76
CA LEU A 294 6.76 25.10 -24.99
C LEU A 294 7.37 26.16 -25.92
N LEU A 295 6.98 27.41 -25.71
CA LEU A 295 7.62 28.58 -26.29
C LEU A 295 8.49 29.27 -25.24
N VAL A 296 9.77 29.50 -25.55
CA VAL A 296 10.68 30.36 -24.79
C VAL A 296 10.94 31.61 -25.63
N THR A 297 10.63 32.79 -25.11
CA THR A 297 10.76 34.07 -25.84
C THR A 297 11.03 35.21 -24.88
N ASP A 298 11.55 36.32 -25.39
CA ASP A 298 11.65 37.58 -24.66
C ASP A 298 10.43 38.50 -24.89
N ALA A 299 10.22 39.47 -24.00
CA ALA A 299 9.09 40.39 -24.07
C ALA A 299 9.19 41.36 -25.27
N GLY A 300 10.40 41.76 -25.67
CA GLY A 300 10.61 42.56 -26.89
C GLY A 300 10.16 41.86 -28.16
N THR A 301 10.40 40.55 -28.28
CA THR A 301 10.02 39.72 -29.42
C THR A 301 8.52 39.54 -29.51
N MET A 302 7.85 39.36 -28.37
CA MET A 302 6.40 39.29 -28.29
C MET A 302 5.74 40.61 -28.67
N ALA A 303 6.31 41.74 -28.24
CA ALA A 303 5.83 43.08 -28.62
C ALA A 303 6.05 43.37 -30.11
N ALA A 304 7.20 42.96 -30.67
CA ALA A 304 7.53 43.16 -32.08
C ALA A 304 6.74 42.25 -33.04
N ASN A 305 6.17 41.13 -32.56
CA ASN A 305 5.44 40.16 -33.37
C ASN A 305 4.02 39.88 -32.82
N PRO A 306 3.04 40.78 -33.01
CA PRO A 306 1.68 40.61 -32.49
C PRO A 306 0.99 39.32 -32.95
N ALA A 307 1.27 38.87 -34.19
CA ALA A 307 0.72 37.62 -34.72
C ALA A 307 1.19 36.38 -33.93
N VAL A 308 2.47 36.35 -33.53
CA VAL A 308 3.03 35.29 -32.68
C VAL A 308 2.45 35.38 -31.28
N SER A 309 2.37 36.60 -30.71
CA SER A 309 1.80 36.82 -29.38
C SER A 309 0.35 36.35 -29.27
N ASN A 310 -0.49 36.68 -30.26
CA ASN A 310 -1.90 36.26 -30.30
C ASN A 310 -2.05 34.74 -30.49
N ALA A 311 -1.29 34.14 -31.41
CA ALA A 311 -1.34 32.69 -31.64
C ALA A 311 -0.84 31.90 -30.43
N ALA A 312 0.24 32.35 -29.80
CA ALA A 312 0.76 31.75 -28.56
C ALA A 312 -0.29 31.84 -27.45
N ARG A 313 -0.89 33.01 -27.23
CA ARG A 313 -1.95 33.21 -26.23
C ARG A 313 -3.12 32.25 -26.43
N GLN A 314 -3.58 32.04 -27.66
CA GLN A 314 -4.67 31.09 -27.97
C GLN A 314 -4.30 29.64 -27.64
N LEU A 315 -3.09 29.21 -28.00
CA LEU A 315 -2.61 27.85 -27.71
C LEU A 315 -2.41 27.61 -26.22
N ILE A 316 -1.89 28.61 -25.50
CA ILE A 316 -1.72 28.57 -24.05
C ILE A 316 -3.09 28.54 -23.36
N ALA A 317 -4.03 29.42 -23.75
CA ALA A 317 -5.37 29.45 -23.20
C ALA A 317 -6.12 28.11 -23.39
N ALA A 318 -5.84 27.40 -24.49
CA ALA A 318 -6.37 26.07 -24.78
C ALA A 318 -5.62 24.92 -24.08
N GLY A 319 -4.59 25.19 -23.28
CA GLY A 319 -3.79 24.18 -22.57
C GLY A 319 -2.88 23.35 -23.48
N LYS A 320 -2.66 23.77 -24.73
CA LYS A 320 -1.88 23.02 -25.74
C LYS A 320 -0.41 23.38 -25.77
N MET A 321 -0.01 24.47 -25.12
CA MET A 321 1.36 24.98 -25.12
C MET A 321 1.65 25.75 -23.83
N GLY A 322 2.89 25.68 -23.35
CA GLY A 322 3.41 26.52 -22.27
C GLY A 322 4.19 27.72 -22.79
N LEU A 323 4.38 28.73 -21.93
CA LEU A 323 5.23 29.88 -22.23
C LEU A 323 6.25 30.14 -21.12
N VAL A 324 7.53 30.23 -21.49
CA VAL A 324 8.57 30.85 -20.67
C VAL A 324 8.90 32.20 -21.29
N LEU A 325 8.57 33.26 -20.55
CA LEU A 325 8.91 34.62 -20.93
C LEU A 325 10.20 35.04 -20.19
N LEU A 326 11.22 35.38 -20.95
CA LEU A 326 12.37 36.13 -20.44
C LEU A 326 11.90 37.59 -20.32
N ALA A 327 11.68 38.05 -19.10
CA ALA A 327 11.34 39.45 -18.87
C ALA A 327 12.48 40.31 -19.41
N ASP A 328 12.23 41.51 -19.93
CA ASP A 328 13.25 42.47 -20.36
C ASP A 328 12.68 43.89 -20.16
N SER A 329 13.36 44.93 -20.67
CA SER A 329 12.88 46.31 -20.57
C SER A 329 11.57 46.60 -21.33
N SER A 330 11.13 45.69 -22.21
CA SER A 330 9.88 45.76 -22.97
C SER A 330 8.69 45.16 -22.21
N LEU A 331 8.91 44.60 -21.02
CA LEU A 331 7.81 44.11 -20.17
C LEU A 331 6.99 45.29 -19.62
N THR A 332 5.69 45.32 -19.94
CA THR A 332 4.76 46.37 -19.50
C THR A 332 3.50 45.78 -18.87
N LYS A 333 2.71 46.57 -18.14
CA LYS A 333 1.46 46.10 -17.51
C LYS A 333 0.29 45.98 -18.49
N GLU A 334 0.40 46.62 -19.65
CA GLU A 334 -0.68 46.70 -20.65
C GLU A 334 -0.87 45.38 -21.39
N VAL A 335 0.21 44.62 -21.57
CA VAL A 335 0.21 43.31 -22.22
C VAL A 335 -0.35 42.21 -21.32
N TRP A 336 -0.97 41.19 -21.93
CA TRP A 336 -1.65 40.12 -21.20
C TRP A 336 -0.72 39.33 -20.27
N TYR A 337 0.54 39.17 -20.67
CA TYR A 337 1.56 38.49 -19.87
C TYR A 337 2.23 39.39 -18.80
N GLY A 338 1.83 40.66 -18.68
CA GLY A 338 2.38 41.61 -17.70
C GLY A 338 1.48 41.83 -16.47
N ARG A 339 0.43 41.02 -16.31
CA ARG A 339 -0.61 41.18 -15.29
C ARG A 339 -0.47 40.11 -14.20
N GLY A 340 -0.99 40.39 -13.00
CA GLY A 340 -1.05 39.41 -11.89
C GLY A 340 0.17 39.39 -10.95
N TYR A 341 1.21 40.18 -11.23
CA TYR A 341 2.39 40.34 -10.38
C TYR A 341 2.96 41.77 -10.51
N ARG A 342 3.87 42.14 -9.61
CA ARG A 342 4.68 43.36 -9.71
C ARG A 342 6.14 42.99 -9.89
N TRP A 343 6.91 43.82 -10.57
CA TRP A 343 8.35 43.60 -10.73
C TRP A 343 9.14 44.86 -10.37
N GLN A 344 10.38 44.65 -9.98
CA GLN A 344 11.35 45.69 -9.67
C GLN A 344 12.70 45.31 -10.29
N SER A 345 13.38 46.30 -10.87
CA SER A 345 14.77 46.12 -11.30
C SER A 345 15.67 46.15 -10.08
N GLY A 346 16.59 45.19 -9.96
CA GLY A 346 17.64 45.24 -8.95
C GLY A 346 18.51 46.49 -9.16
N ASN A 347 18.68 47.31 -8.13
CA ASN A 347 19.64 48.41 -8.10
C ASN A 347 20.87 47.96 -7.28
N GLY A 348 21.96 47.59 -7.95
CA GLY A 348 23.31 47.44 -7.37
C GLY A 348 23.86 46.00 -7.23
N GLY A 349 25.15 45.81 -7.58
CA GLY A 349 25.93 44.56 -7.43
C GLY A 349 25.74 43.53 -8.55
N GLU A 350 26.23 42.28 -8.38
CA GLU A 350 26.11 41.11 -9.31
C GLU A 350 24.71 40.86 -9.93
N ALA A 351 23.69 41.60 -9.49
CA ALA A 351 22.31 41.63 -9.92
C ALA A 351 21.96 42.81 -10.88
N GLU A 352 22.94 43.49 -11.49
CA GLU A 352 22.68 44.47 -12.54
C GLU A 352 21.91 43.81 -13.69
N GLY A 353 20.69 44.27 -13.96
CA GLY A 353 19.81 43.69 -14.98
C GLY A 353 18.99 42.47 -14.54
N THR A 354 18.95 42.09 -13.27
CA THR A 354 18.04 41.04 -12.76
C THR A 354 16.70 41.66 -12.32
N LEU A 355 15.60 41.12 -12.83
CA LEU A 355 14.24 41.50 -12.42
C LEU A 355 13.76 40.60 -11.28
N THR A 356 13.30 41.23 -10.19
CA THR A 356 12.68 40.53 -9.07
C THR A 356 11.17 40.73 -9.11
N PHE A 357 10.42 39.74 -8.63
CA PHE A 357 8.97 39.74 -8.67
C PHE A 357 8.36 39.75 -7.28
N VAL A 358 7.22 40.44 -7.16
CA VAL A 358 6.32 40.34 -6.02
C VAL A 358 5.03 39.70 -6.54
N PRO A 359 4.77 38.41 -6.23
CA PRO A 359 3.60 37.70 -6.73
C PRO A 359 2.31 38.31 -6.18
N GLY A 360 1.32 38.51 -7.05
CA GLY A 360 -0.05 38.81 -6.66
C GLY A 360 -0.88 37.54 -6.44
N PRO A 361 -2.19 37.64 -6.13
CA PRO A 361 -3.04 36.49 -5.88
C PRO A 361 -3.20 35.53 -7.08
N ALA A 362 -2.95 36.02 -8.30
CA ALA A 362 -3.01 35.25 -9.54
C ALA A 362 -1.65 34.69 -9.99
N ALA A 363 -0.58 34.95 -9.25
CA ALA A 363 0.78 34.51 -9.58
C ALA A 363 1.39 33.69 -8.44
N THR A 364 2.07 32.60 -8.79
CA THR A 364 2.76 31.73 -7.83
C THR A 364 4.28 31.82 -8.04
N PRO A 365 5.09 31.88 -6.98
CA PRO A 365 6.54 31.89 -7.13
C PRO A 365 7.04 30.51 -7.58
N VAL A 366 7.82 30.46 -8.66
CA VAL A 366 8.42 29.23 -9.23
C VAL A 366 9.87 29.06 -8.78
N TRP A 367 10.56 30.17 -8.56
CA TRP A 367 11.91 30.15 -8.00
C TRP A 367 12.14 31.31 -7.06
N LYS A 368 12.74 31.00 -5.91
CA LYS A 368 13.14 31.97 -4.90
C LYS A 368 14.63 31.82 -4.62
N ASN A 369 15.32 32.95 -4.53
CA ASN A 369 16.66 33.02 -3.99
C ASN A 369 16.60 33.83 -2.69
N ARG A 370 16.72 33.13 -1.55
CA ARG A 370 16.46 33.69 -0.21
C ARG A 370 15.06 34.32 -0.16
N ASP A 371 14.97 35.62 0.03
CA ASP A 371 13.70 36.37 0.10
C ASP A 371 13.28 37.03 -1.22
N THR A 372 14.06 36.83 -2.29
CA THR A 372 13.78 37.41 -3.61
C THR A 372 13.17 36.37 -4.55
N VAL A 373 12.07 36.71 -5.21
CA VAL A 373 11.45 35.84 -6.23
C VAL A 373 12.03 36.22 -7.60
N LEU A 374 12.68 35.26 -8.26
CA LEU A 374 13.32 35.47 -9.57
C LEU A 374 12.52 34.87 -10.73
N ALA A 375 11.54 34.03 -10.43
CA ALA A 375 10.60 33.54 -11.42
C ALA A 375 9.21 33.34 -10.83
N VAL A 376 8.19 33.70 -11.60
CA VAL A 376 6.77 33.55 -11.25
C VAL A 376 6.02 32.78 -12.32
N ARG A 377 4.95 32.11 -11.94
CA ARG A 377 4.00 31.44 -12.83
C ARG A 377 2.64 32.07 -12.67
N MET A 378 1.96 32.28 -13.79
CA MET A 378 0.55 32.63 -13.85
C MET A 378 -0.19 31.68 -14.79
N ASN A 379 -1.51 31.66 -14.67
CA ASN A 379 -2.37 30.88 -15.54
C ASN A 379 -2.97 31.79 -16.61
N GLU A 380 -3.00 31.33 -17.85
CA GLU A 380 -3.76 31.93 -18.94
C GLU A 380 -4.65 30.82 -19.52
N GLY A 381 -5.95 30.89 -19.26
CA GLY A 381 -6.88 29.79 -19.56
C GLY A 381 -6.46 28.48 -18.87
N ALA A 382 -6.38 27.39 -19.64
CA ALA A 382 -5.95 26.07 -19.16
C ALA A 382 -4.41 25.88 -19.15
N GLY A 383 -3.64 26.83 -19.70
CA GLY A 383 -2.18 26.76 -19.78
C GLY A 383 -1.47 27.64 -18.76
N HIS A 384 -0.13 27.56 -18.80
CA HIS A 384 0.74 28.25 -17.85
C HIS A 384 1.76 29.13 -18.55
N VAL A 385 2.06 30.26 -17.90
CA VAL A 385 3.11 31.17 -18.30
C VAL A 385 4.06 31.34 -17.12
N ALA A 386 5.31 30.90 -17.29
CA ALA A 386 6.39 31.22 -16.37
C ALA A 386 7.16 32.44 -16.88
N ILE A 387 7.56 33.31 -15.97
CA ILE A 387 8.29 34.53 -16.28
C ILE A 387 9.59 34.48 -15.48
N SER A 388 10.71 34.53 -16.20
CA SER A 388 12.05 34.55 -15.67
C SER A 388 12.58 35.98 -15.67
N GLY A 389 13.11 36.42 -14.53
CA GLY A 389 13.79 37.71 -14.40
C GLY A 389 15.32 37.58 -14.33
N TRP A 390 15.86 36.37 -14.45
CA TRP A 390 17.30 36.14 -14.33
C TRP A 390 17.97 36.08 -15.70
N HIS A 391 18.54 37.20 -16.12
CA HIS A 391 19.17 37.37 -17.43
C HIS A 391 20.60 36.83 -17.56
N SER A 392 21.28 36.62 -16.43
CA SER A 392 22.69 36.21 -16.35
C SER A 392 22.86 34.81 -15.75
N SER A 393 21.84 33.96 -15.86
CA SER A 393 21.87 32.62 -15.25
C SER A 393 22.98 31.74 -15.84
N PHE A 394 23.39 32.00 -17.09
CA PHE A 394 24.54 31.35 -17.74
C PHE A 394 25.85 31.47 -16.96
N SER A 395 26.04 32.53 -16.16
CA SER A 395 27.23 32.71 -15.31
C SER A 395 27.41 31.57 -14.30
N LEU A 396 26.31 30.92 -13.88
CA LEU A 396 26.35 29.73 -13.01
C LEU A 396 27.02 28.54 -13.71
N ARG A 397 26.87 28.40 -15.03
CA ARG A 397 27.56 27.35 -15.79
C ARG A 397 29.05 27.66 -15.94
N LEU A 398 29.39 28.93 -16.13
CA LEU A 398 30.79 29.39 -16.25
C LEU A 398 31.55 29.27 -14.92
N THR A 399 30.85 29.31 -13.79
CA THR A 399 31.40 29.15 -12.43
C THR A 399 31.23 27.72 -11.88
N GLU A 400 30.99 26.74 -12.76
CA GLU A 400 30.83 25.30 -12.45
C GLU A 400 29.66 24.93 -11.52
N LYS A 401 28.74 25.86 -11.23
CA LYS A 401 27.50 25.63 -10.46
C LYS A 401 26.38 25.03 -11.31
N ASN A 402 26.68 23.94 -12.02
CA ASN A 402 25.76 23.30 -12.97
C ASN A 402 24.46 22.80 -12.32
N SER A 403 24.50 22.35 -11.06
CA SER A 403 23.31 21.90 -10.32
C SER A 403 22.31 23.02 -10.05
N HIS A 404 22.78 24.23 -9.74
CA HIS A 404 21.92 25.40 -9.51
C HIS A 404 21.28 25.87 -10.81
N TYR A 405 22.04 25.89 -11.91
CA TYR A 405 21.52 26.20 -13.25
C TYR A 405 20.42 25.20 -13.67
N ALA A 406 20.68 23.90 -13.50
CA ALA A 406 19.73 22.85 -13.82
C ALA A 406 18.46 22.94 -12.95
N ALA A 407 18.60 23.17 -11.64
CA ALA A 407 17.47 23.31 -10.73
C ALA A 407 16.59 24.52 -11.07
N TYR A 408 17.22 25.66 -11.39
CA TYR A 408 16.51 26.87 -11.80
C TYR A 408 15.68 26.63 -13.06
N TRP A 409 16.31 26.21 -14.15
CA TRP A 409 15.63 26.04 -15.44
C TRP A 409 14.62 24.90 -15.42
N SER A 410 14.91 23.80 -14.70
CA SER A 410 13.92 22.72 -14.52
C SER A 410 12.67 23.23 -13.81
N SER A 411 12.80 24.08 -12.79
CA SER A 411 11.65 24.66 -12.09
C SER A 411 10.84 25.58 -13.01
N VAL A 412 11.51 26.50 -13.72
CA VAL A 412 10.88 27.46 -14.64
C VAL A 412 10.13 26.73 -15.76
N ILE A 413 10.77 25.76 -16.40
CA ILE A 413 10.20 24.99 -17.52
C ILE A 413 9.03 24.13 -17.03
N THR A 414 9.19 23.41 -15.92
CA THR A 414 8.11 22.60 -15.35
C THR A 414 6.93 23.46 -14.93
N GLY A 415 7.20 24.68 -14.46
CA GLY A 415 6.16 25.66 -14.13
C GLY A 415 5.41 26.21 -15.34
N ALA A 416 6.03 26.23 -16.52
CA ALA A 416 5.44 26.72 -17.77
C ALA A 416 4.77 25.64 -18.60
N LEU A 417 5.28 24.41 -18.56
CA LEU A 417 4.72 23.31 -19.34
C LEU A 417 3.25 23.09 -18.95
N PRO A 418 2.36 22.82 -19.93
CA PRO A 418 1.03 22.35 -19.59
C PRO A 418 1.20 21.14 -18.69
N VAL A 419 0.33 20.99 -17.68
CA VAL A 419 0.29 19.75 -16.90
C VAL A 419 -0.03 18.64 -17.90
N SER A 420 1.01 17.97 -18.41
CA SER A 420 0.85 16.75 -19.18
C SER A 420 0.07 15.84 -18.24
N GLU A 421 -1.12 15.41 -18.66
CA GLU A 421 -1.88 14.45 -17.88
C GLU A 421 -0.88 13.35 -17.50
N PRO A 422 -0.57 13.15 -16.20
CA PRO A 422 0.22 12.00 -15.84
C PRO A 422 -0.58 10.83 -16.39
N GLU A 423 -0.01 10.09 -17.34
CA GLU A 423 -0.60 8.89 -17.92
C GLU A 423 -1.30 8.13 -16.80
N LYS A 424 -2.64 8.11 -16.78
CA LYS A 424 -3.45 7.93 -15.56
C LYS A 424 -2.85 6.87 -14.66
N THR A 425 -2.21 7.32 -13.59
CA THR A 425 -1.33 6.45 -12.81
C THR A 425 -2.17 5.67 -11.83
N MET A 426 -2.24 4.35 -12.04
CA MET A 426 -2.86 3.45 -11.09
C MET A 426 -1.85 3.10 -10.01
N SER A 427 -2.22 3.29 -8.74
CA SER A 427 -1.38 2.94 -7.60
C SER A 427 -2.08 1.91 -6.74
N ALA A 428 -1.38 0.84 -6.38
CA ALA A 428 -1.84 -0.05 -5.32
C ALA A 428 -1.79 0.69 -3.97
N LEU A 429 -2.85 0.55 -3.18
CA LEU A 429 -2.91 1.07 -1.82
C LEU A 429 -1.99 0.28 -0.88
N ASN A 430 -1.90 -1.04 -1.08
CA ASN A 430 -0.96 -1.89 -0.37
C ASN A 430 0.46 -1.58 -0.86
N ASN A 431 1.40 -1.40 0.08
CA ASN A 431 2.78 -1.06 -0.27
C ASN A 431 3.48 -2.19 -1.04
N PHE A 432 3.13 -3.44 -0.72
CA PHE A 432 3.72 -4.66 -1.32
C PHE A 432 2.64 -5.69 -1.68
N PRO A 433 1.89 -5.50 -2.79
CA PRO A 433 0.89 -6.46 -3.25
C PRO A 433 1.49 -7.85 -3.50
N GLU A 434 0.83 -8.91 -3.04
CA GLU A 434 1.28 -10.30 -3.21
C GLU A 434 0.30 -11.12 -4.07
N PRO A 435 0.78 -12.19 -4.73
CA PRO A 435 -0.09 -13.17 -5.35
C PRO A 435 -1.07 -13.76 -4.34
N TRP A 436 -2.33 -13.82 -4.73
CA TRP A 436 -3.47 -14.35 -3.99
C TRP A 436 -3.94 -13.49 -2.81
N ASP A 437 -3.42 -12.27 -2.66
CA ASP A 437 -3.90 -11.30 -1.66
C ASP A 437 -4.73 -10.18 -2.30
N GLU A 438 -5.69 -9.67 -1.52
CA GLU A 438 -6.58 -8.59 -1.94
C GLU A 438 -5.78 -7.29 -2.08
N THR A 439 -5.78 -6.72 -3.29
CA THR A 439 -5.11 -5.44 -3.57
C THR A 439 -6.11 -4.40 -4.02
N ILE A 440 -6.23 -3.30 -3.27
CA ILE A 440 -7.00 -2.13 -3.69
C ILE A 440 -6.14 -1.31 -4.65
N LEU A 441 -6.63 -1.13 -5.87
CA LEU A 441 -6.03 -0.30 -6.89
C LEU A 441 -6.79 1.02 -6.96
N LEU A 442 -6.08 2.12 -6.80
CA LEU A 442 -6.60 3.47 -6.95
C LEU A 442 -6.23 3.99 -8.35
N TRP A 443 -7.20 4.52 -9.09
CA TRP A 443 -6.92 5.29 -10.30
C TRP A 443 -7.47 6.70 -10.20
N ARG A 444 -6.68 7.65 -10.69
CA ARG A 444 -7.07 9.05 -10.79
C ARG A 444 -7.40 9.37 -12.24
N THR A 445 -8.57 9.95 -12.46
CA THR A 445 -8.97 10.55 -13.73
C THR A 445 -8.68 12.05 -13.71
N ALA A 446 -8.56 12.68 -14.87
CA ALA A 446 -8.49 14.15 -14.95
C ALA A 446 -9.68 14.73 -14.18
N ALA A 447 -9.42 15.68 -13.28
CA ALA A 447 -10.47 16.22 -12.41
C ALA A 447 -11.56 16.88 -13.28
N PRO A 448 -12.85 16.49 -13.14
CA PRO A 448 -13.91 17.28 -13.75
C PRO A 448 -13.94 18.68 -13.13
N GLU A 449 -14.33 19.68 -13.92
CA GLU A 449 -14.79 20.97 -13.39
C GLU A 449 -15.86 20.71 -12.32
N TYR A 450 -15.71 21.33 -11.15
CA TYR A 450 -16.53 21.13 -9.96
C TYR A 450 -18.04 21.06 -10.29
N THR A 451 -18.62 19.86 -10.23
CA THR A 451 -20.08 19.72 -10.09
C THR A 451 -20.40 19.53 -8.61
N ALA A 452 -21.17 20.48 -8.09
CA ALA A 452 -21.64 20.49 -6.71
C ALA A 452 -22.41 19.20 -6.33
N ALA A 453 -22.35 18.91 -5.03
CA ALA A 453 -23.07 17.88 -4.28
C ALA A 453 -22.44 16.47 -4.19
N GLY A 454 -21.75 16.24 -3.07
CA GLY A 454 -21.89 15.00 -2.30
C GLY A 454 -20.97 13.81 -2.61
N THR A 455 -20.15 13.84 -3.66
CA THR A 455 -19.19 12.74 -3.91
C THR A 455 -17.81 13.13 -3.43
N ILE A 456 -17.24 12.37 -2.48
CA ILE A 456 -16.04 12.80 -1.74
C ILE A 456 -14.81 12.98 -2.64
N PHE A 457 -14.66 12.29 -3.78
CA PHE A 457 -13.67 12.65 -4.83
C PHE A 457 -14.07 12.05 -6.19
N PRO A 458 -14.82 12.75 -7.08
CA PRO A 458 -15.31 12.18 -8.34
C PRO A 458 -14.21 11.79 -9.34
N TRP A 459 -12.99 12.29 -9.13
CA TRP A 459 -11.80 11.97 -9.90
C TRP A 459 -11.01 10.77 -9.39
N LEU A 460 -11.30 10.27 -8.19
CA LEU A 460 -10.61 9.14 -7.57
C LEU A 460 -11.54 7.93 -7.56
N HIS A 461 -11.10 6.88 -8.23
CA HIS A 461 -11.83 5.63 -8.32
C HIS A 461 -10.98 4.51 -7.73
N TYR A 462 -11.62 3.44 -7.29
CA TYR A 462 -10.93 2.26 -6.78
C TYR A 462 -11.52 0.97 -7.37
N THR A 463 -10.68 -0.05 -7.52
CA THR A 463 -11.10 -1.43 -7.76
C THR A 463 -10.32 -2.36 -6.85
N VAL A 464 -10.83 -3.56 -6.68
CA VAL A 464 -10.17 -4.63 -5.96
C VAL A 464 -9.64 -5.63 -6.99
N ALA A 465 -8.38 -6.02 -6.86
CA ALA A 465 -7.71 -6.99 -7.71
C ALA A 465 -7.12 -8.13 -6.87
N TRP A 466 -7.16 -9.35 -7.44
CA TRP A 466 -6.55 -10.55 -6.89
C TRP A 466 -5.52 -11.09 -7.90
N PRO A 467 -4.26 -10.66 -7.80
CA PRO A 467 -3.23 -11.12 -8.73
C PRO A 467 -2.91 -12.60 -8.47
N ASP A 468 -2.66 -13.36 -9.52
CA ASP A 468 -2.29 -14.78 -9.45
C ASP A 468 -0.76 -15.02 -9.53
N ARG A 469 -0.02 -14.05 -10.11
CA ARG A 469 1.43 -14.11 -10.34
C ARG A 469 2.14 -12.81 -9.96
N SER A 470 3.43 -12.90 -9.65
CA SER A 470 4.29 -11.75 -9.42
C SER A 470 4.74 -11.08 -10.72
N GLY A 471 5.21 -9.84 -10.62
CA GLY A 471 5.68 -9.01 -11.73
C GLY A 471 4.69 -7.91 -12.14
N TRP A 472 4.95 -7.34 -13.32
CA TRP A 472 4.09 -6.30 -13.90
C TRP A 472 2.75 -6.87 -14.36
N GLN A 473 1.68 -6.29 -13.84
CA GLN A 473 0.30 -6.55 -14.20
C GLN A 473 -0.28 -5.35 -14.95
N THR A 474 -1.27 -5.60 -15.80
CA THR A 474 -2.00 -4.55 -16.52
C THR A 474 -3.48 -4.65 -16.16
N ALA A 475 -4.04 -3.59 -15.57
CA ALA A 475 -5.48 -3.46 -15.44
C ALA A 475 -6.01 -2.72 -16.66
N VAL A 476 -7.11 -3.22 -17.22
CA VAL A 476 -7.78 -2.63 -18.38
C VAL A 476 -9.17 -2.15 -17.96
N SER A 477 -9.45 -0.87 -18.17
CA SER A 477 -10.79 -0.30 -18.14
C SER A 477 -11.27 -0.11 -19.59
N ARG A 478 -12.58 0.09 -19.82
CA ARG A 478 -13.23 0.12 -21.16
C ARG A 478 -12.53 0.99 -22.23
N GLN A 479 -11.70 1.96 -21.83
CA GLN A 479 -10.94 2.82 -22.75
C GLN A 479 -9.45 3.00 -22.38
N ASP A 480 -8.97 2.46 -21.24
CA ASP A 480 -7.65 2.77 -20.68
C ASP A 480 -6.95 1.53 -20.13
N SER A 481 -5.61 1.50 -20.13
CA SER A 481 -4.80 0.46 -19.48
C SER A 481 -3.78 1.07 -18.53
N ALA A 482 -3.67 0.54 -17.31
CA ALA A 482 -2.69 0.99 -16.32
C ALA A 482 -1.87 -0.19 -15.79
N ARG A 483 -0.58 0.05 -15.57
CA ARG A 483 0.36 -0.97 -15.08
C ARG A 483 0.60 -0.83 -13.58
N TRP A 484 0.70 -1.97 -12.90
CA TRP A 484 1.02 -2.06 -11.47
C TRP A 484 1.90 -3.28 -11.23
N PHE A 485 2.58 -3.35 -10.08
CA PHE A 485 3.54 -4.41 -9.80
C PHE A 485 3.13 -5.25 -8.59
N VAL A 486 3.30 -6.56 -8.71
CA VAL A 486 3.04 -7.56 -7.66
C VAL A 486 4.39 -8.16 -7.24
N PHE A 487 4.69 -8.11 -5.95
CA PHE A 487 5.94 -8.60 -5.38
C PHE A 487 5.89 -10.10 -5.08
N ASP A 488 7.04 -10.74 -4.95
CA ASP A 488 7.10 -12.14 -4.54
C ASP A 488 6.95 -12.27 -3.02
N ARG A 489 6.51 -13.45 -2.57
CA ARG A 489 6.30 -13.76 -1.14
C ARG A 489 7.57 -13.68 -0.30
N GLY A 490 8.78 -13.61 -0.88
CA GLY A 490 10.04 -13.44 -0.15
C GLY A 490 10.55 -12.01 -0.05
N GLU A 491 10.04 -11.08 -0.87
CA GLU A 491 10.61 -9.72 -0.99
C GLU A 491 10.10 -8.78 0.09
N TRP A 492 10.92 -7.85 0.57
CA TRP A 492 10.48 -6.89 1.60
C TRP A 492 9.88 -7.57 2.83
N PHE A 493 10.41 -8.74 3.19
CA PHE A 493 9.89 -9.60 4.26
C PHE A 493 9.67 -8.81 5.56
N THR A 494 10.68 -8.08 6.01
CA THR A 494 10.68 -7.32 7.26
C THR A 494 9.56 -6.30 7.33
N MET A 495 9.36 -5.51 6.27
CA MET A 495 8.31 -4.50 6.21
C MET A 495 6.92 -5.11 6.24
N ARG A 496 6.72 -6.18 5.46
CA ARG A 496 5.42 -6.85 5.39
C ARG A 496 5.05 -7.52 6.70
N MET A 497 6.00 -8.18 7.35
CA MET A 497 5.76 -8.76 8.66
C MET A 497 5.44 -7.69 9.71
N ARG A 498 6.10 -6.52 9.67
CA ARG A 498 5.71 -5.38 10.54
C ARG A 498 4.31 -4.86 10.23
N GLU A 499 3.93 -4.76 8.96
CA GLU A 499 2.58 -4.35 8.56
C GLU A 499 1.52 -5.36 9.05
N ARG A 500 1.79 -6.66 8.98
CA ARG A 500 0.93 -7.73 9.53
C ARG A 500 0.83 -7.65 11.06
N MET A 501 1.94 -7.46 11.76
CA MET A 501 1.95 -7.31 13.22
C MET A 501 1.10 -6.10 13.64
N GLN A 502 1.29 -4.95 13.00
CA GLN A 502 0.51 -3.74 13.25
C GLN A 502 -0.99 -3.94 12.97
N ALA A 503 -1.33 -4.61 11.87
CA ALA A 503 -2.72 -4.92 11.55
C ALA A 503 -3.36 -5.85 12.59
N SER A 504 -2.62 -6.86 13.05
CA SER A 504 -3.05 -7.77 14.12
C SER A 504 -3.25 -7.06 15.45
N GLU A 505 -2.31 -6.21 15.85
CA GLU A 505 -2.43 -5.41 17.07
C GLU A 505 -3.62 -4.45 17.02
N ALA A 506 -3.83 -3.77 15.89
CA ALA A 506 -4.98 -2.90 15.69
C ALA A 506 -6.31 -3.66 15.81
N PHE A 507 -6.38 -4.87 15.27
CA PHE A 507 -7.56 -5.72 15.38
C PHE A 507 -7.81 -6.19 16.82
N ALA A 508 -6.77 -6.68 17.50
CA ALA A 508 -6.86 -7.15 18.88
C ALA A 508 -7.22 -6.00 19.85
N GLY A 509 -6.62 -4.83 19.67
CA GLY A 509 -6.89 -3.63 20.49
C GLY A 509 -8.33 -3.12 20.39
N THR A 510 -8.98 -3.31 19.24
CA THR A 510 -10.39 -2.94 19.04
C THR A 510 -11.36 -3.88 19.76
N ARG A 511 -10.93 -5.09 20.16
CA ARG A 511 -11.80 -6.17 20.65
C ARG A 511 -11.41 -6.77 22.01
N ALA A 512 -10.36 -6.25 22.66
CA ALA A 512 -9.86 -6.73 23.96
C ALA A 512 -10.82 -6.51 25.16
N THR A 513 -12.00 -5.90 24.97
CA THR A 513 -12.93 -5.56 26.07
C THR A 513 -13.92 -6.67 26.44
N VAL A 514 -13.93 -7.82 25.74
CA VAL A 514 -14.85 -8.95 26.05
C VAL A 514 -14.09 -10.11 26.68
N THR A 515 -13.49 -9.88 27.85
CA THR A 515 -12.94 -10.97 28.67
C THR A 515 -14.05 -11.47 29.60
N LYS A 516 -14.92 -12.36 29.11
CA LYS A 516 -15.67 -13.21 30.05
C LYS A 516 -14.68 -14.21 30.62
N SER A 517 -14.41 -14.09 31.92
CA SER A 517 -13.58 -15.03 32.67
C SER A 517 -14.05 -16.47 32.41
N ILE A 518 -13.15 -17.29 31.88
CA ILE A 518 -13.37 -18.73 31.72
C ILE A 518 -13.26 -19.35 33.12
N ASP A 519 -14.36 -19.35 33.86
CA ASP A 519 -14.49 -20.18 35.06
C ASP A 519 -14.55 -21.63 34.60
N GLY A 520 -13.41 -22.31 34.70
CA GLY A 520 -13.28 -23.74 34.48
C GLY A 520 -14.17 -24.50 35.46
N LYS A 521 -15.40 -24.81 35.05
CA LYS A 521 -16.23 -25.77 35.77
C LYS A 521 -15.51 -27.13 35.71
N PRO A 522 -15.26 -27.80 36.84
CA PRO A 522 -14.61 -29.10 36.82
C PRO A 522 -15.45 -30.06 35.98
N VAL A 523 -14.87 -30.57 34.90
CA VAL A 523 -15.50 -31.60 34.08
C VAL A 523 -15.48 -32.89 34.91
N MET A 524 -16.57 -33.11 35.65
CA MET A 524 -16.78 -34.34 36.42
C MET A 524 -16.66 -35.54 35.47
N ASN A 525 -15.72 -36.45 35.74
CA ASN A 525 -15.41 -37.57 34.84
C ASN A 525 -16.52 -38.64 34.90
N TRP A 526 -17.59 -38.42 34.12
CA TRP A 526 -18.80 -39.23 34.08
C TRP A 526 -18.59 -40.69 33.63
N GLN A 527 -17.43 -41.03 33.08
CA GLN A 527 -17.10 -42.42 32.73
C GLN A 527 -16.97 -43.32 33.99
N ARG A 528 -16.41 -42.80 35.09
CA ARG A 528 -16.33 -43.53 36.37
C ARG A 528 -17.72 -43.77 36.98
N LEU A 529 -18.64 -42.82 36.81
CA LEU A 529 -20.02 -42.93 37.30
C LEU A 529 -20.83 -43.97 36.51
N ARG A 530 -20.60 -44.16 35.20
CA ARG A 530 -21.24 -45.25 34.43
C ARG A 530 -20.94 -46.62 35.02
N GLY A 531 -19.68 -46.89 35.35
CA GLY A 531 -19.25 -48.17 35.91
C GLY A 531 -19.92 -48.45 37.26
N LEU A 532 -20.05 -47.42 38.11
CA LEU A 532 -20.74 -47.52 39.39
C LEU A 532 -22.23 -47.83 39.22
N PHE A 533 -22.96 -47.10 38.36
CA PHE A 533 -24.39 -47.37 38.15
C PHE A 533 -24.66 -48.72 37.50
N LEU A 534 -23.81 -49.14 36.55
CA LEU A 534 -23.88 -50.48 35.96
C LEU A 534 -23.64 -51.56 37.03
N GLY A 535 -22.63 -51.38 37.89
CA GLY A 535 -22.35 -52.28 39.01
C GLY A 535 -23.51 -52.39 40.00
N CYS A 536 -24.11 -51.27 40.38
CA CYS A 536 -25.30 -51.24 41.26
C CYS A 536 -26.49 -51.97 40.64
N PHE A 537 -26.73 -51.78 39.33
CA PHE A 537 -27.80 -52.48 38.61
C PHE A 537 -27.58 -53.99 38.57
N PHE A 538 -26.35 -54.44 38.27
CA PHE A 538 -26.01 -55.85 38.26
C PHE A 538 -26.14 -56.49 39.65
N MET A 539 -25.63 -55.84 40.70
CA MET A 539 -25.76 -56.35 42.07
C MET A 539 -27.23 -56.50 42.49
N ALA A 540 -28.07 -55.50 42.20
CA ALA A 540 -29.50 -55.57 42.51
C ALA A 540 -30.19 -56.70 41.74
N SER A 541 -29.86 -56.88 40.47
CA SER A 541 -30.43 -57.93 39.61
C SER A 541 -30.00 -59.34 40.04
N VAL A 542 -28.73 -59.51 40.42
CA VAL A 542 -28.19 -60.78 40.92
C VAL A 542 -28.82 -61.15 42.27
N PHE A 543 -29.01 -60.19 43.17
CA PHE A 543 -29.70 -60.41 44.45
C PHE A 543 -31.15 -60.88 44.24
N LEU A 544 -31.92 -60.19 43.40
CA LEU A 544 -33.30 -60.56 43.08
C LEU A 544 -33.40 -61.95 42.41
N TRP A 545 -32.44 -62.30 41.56
CA TRP A 545 -32.38 -63.62 40.91
C TRP A 545 -32.06 -64.74 41.90
N MET A 546 -31.05 -64.56 42.76
CA MET A 546 -30.71 -65.56 43.79
C MET A 546 -31.86 -65.78 44.74
N GLU A 547 -32.55 -64.73 45.13
CA GLU A 547 -33.67 -64.83 46.05
C GLU A 547 -34.87 -65.58 45.45
N LYS A 548 -35.19 -65.35 44.18
CA LYS A 548 -36.21 -66.13 43.46
C LYS A 548 -35.87 -67.63 43.39
N LYS A 549 -34.59 -67.99 43.48
CA LYS A 549 -34.10 -69.38 43.45
C LYS A 549 -34.05 -70.03 44.85
N LEU A 550 -34.15 -69.22 45.90
CA LEU A 550 -34.08 -69.62 47.30
C LEU A 550 -35.46 -69.61 47.98
N ASP A 551 -36.44 -68.90 47.40
CA ASP A 551 -37.88 -69.17 47.56
C ASP A 551 -38.27 -70.41 46.73
#